data_AF-B7PGV1-F1
#
_entry.id   AF-B7PGV1-F1
#
_cell.length_a   1.000
_cell.length_b   1.000
_cell.length_c   1.000
_cell.angle_alpha   90.00
_cell.angle_beta   90.00
_cell.angle_gamma   90.00
#
_symmetry.space_group_name_H-M   'P 1'
#
loop_
_entity.id
_entity.type
_entity.pdbx_description
1 polymer ?
#
loop_
_entity_poly.entity_id
_entity_poly.type
_entity_poly.pdbx_seq_one_letter_code
_entity_poly.pdbx_strand_id
1 'polypeptide(L)'
;MFEIATNPPPDISVDDFEQAPLTLEFKGLANFGGKVLYVKTADEGAHGRLQTLSDVCLEEFVKANLDLSAHKDFKPHLTLAKLSRVTKRERVVKRIEAEWYSEFAEESFGSQRVNGVQLLSMNKPKDERGYYYNSLQLDFEPTEKTGPHDADHTECCRPFVVASQTVSSSLQKKHKLLQELESAKQEVKRKVSSVTEDALKRMAGSASVETTSEDGQE
;
A
#
# COMPACT_ATOMS: atom_id res chain seq x y z
N MET A 1 -19.94 34.95 12.39
CA MET A 1 -20.23 34.23 13.65
C MET A 1 -21.26 33.19 13.28
N PHE A 2 -20.83 31.96 13.02
CA PHE A 2 -21.73 30.85 12.72
C PHE A 2 -21.82 30.00 13.98
N GLU A 3 -22.98 29.99 14.62
CA GLU A 3 -23.31 29.05 15.69
C GLU A 3 -23.35 27.65 15.08
N ILE A 4 -22.37 26.82 15.43
CA ILE A 4 -22.47 25.38 15.24
C ILE A 4 -23.39 24.92 16.37
N ALA A 5 -24.63 24.58 16.03
CA ALA A 5 -25.52 23.90 16.95
C ALA A 5 -24.93 22.51 17.25
N THR A 6 -24.11 22.43 18.29
CA THR A 6 -23.66 21.16 18.85
C THR A 6 -24.83 20.60 19.66
N ASN A 7 -25.71 19.84 19.01
CA ASN A 7 -26.52 18.89 19.77
C ASN A 7 -25.52 17.99 20.50
N PRO A 8 -25.62 17.83 21.83
CA PRO A 8 -24.75 16.91 22.54
C PRO A 8 -24.94 15.52 21.92
N PRO A 9 -23.86 14.81 21.55
CA PRO A 9 -24.01 13.46 21.05
C PRO A 9 -24.64 12.59 22.13
N PRO A 10 -25.44 11.59 21.74
CA PRO A 10 -26.03 10.66 22.70
C PRO A 10 -24.92 9.99 23.51
N ASP A 11 -25.09 9.97 24.82
CA ASP A 11 -24.21 9.30 25.78
C ASP A 11 -24.19 7.79 25.45
N ILE A 12 -23.14 7.35 24.75
CA ILE A 12 -22.95 5.93 24.49
C ILE A 12 -22.18 5.37 25.68
N SER A 13 -22.88 4.68 26.58
CA SER A 13 -22.18 3.83 27.54
C SER A 13 -21.61 2.63 26.80
N VAL A 14 -20.49 2.09 27.29
CA VAL A 14 -19.90 0.83 26.81
C VAL A 14 -20.96 -0.29 26.78
N ASP A 15 -21.95 -0.22 27.67
CA ASP A 15 -23.09 -1.13 27.75
C ASP A 15 -23.97 -1.15 26.49
N ASP A 16 -23.98 -0.10 25.66
CA ASP A 16 -24.74 -0.09 24.38
C ASP A 16 -24.15 -1.09 23.38
N PHE A 17 -22.83 -1.27 23.38
CA PHE A 17 -22.15 -2.23 22.51
C PHE A 17 -22.21 -3.67 23.05
N GLU A 18 -22.38 -3.83 24.37
CA GLU A 18 -22.67 -5.13 25.00
C GLU A 18 -24.08 -5.63 24.66
N GLN A 19 -25.09 -4.75 24.76
CA GLN A 19 -26.49 -5.10 24.55
C GLN A 19 -26.85 -5.22 23.07
N ALA A 20 -26.21 -4.42 22.21
CA ALA A 20 -26.40 -4.45 20.77
C ALA A 20 -25.03 -4.51 20.07
N PRO A 21 -24.49 -5.71 19.79
CA PRO A 21 -23.23 -5.85 19.09
C PRO A 21 -23.21 -5.11 17.75
N LEU A 22 -22.16 -4.33 17.50
CA LEU A 22 -21.95 -3.64 16.24
C LEU A 22 -21.22 -4.55 15.25
N THR A 23 -21.82 -4.82 14.09
CA THR A 23 -21.20 -5.58 13.00
C THR A 23 -21.13 -4.73 11.75
N LEU A 24 -19.96 -4.71 11.10
CA LEU A 24 -19.71 -3.97 9.87
C LEU A 24 -19.70 -4.92 8.69
N GLU A 25 -20.54 -4.68 7.70
CA GLU A 25 -20.48 -5.37 6.42
C GLU A 25 -19.57 -4.61 5.44
N PHE A 26 -18.64 -5.33 4.81
CA PHE A 26 -17.71 -4.78 3.82
C PHE A 26 -18.09 -5.26 2.43
N LYS A 27 -18.53 -4.34 1.56
CA LYS A 27 -18.96 -4.69 0.22
C LYS A 27 -18.60 -3.61 -0.79
N GLY A 28 -17.99 -4.07 -1.89
CA GLY A 28 -17.62 -3.24 -3.02
C GLY A 28 -16.44 -2.30 -2.74
N LEU A 29 -15.79 -1.91 -3.82
CA LEU A 29 -14.55 -1.13 -3.80
C LEU A 29 -14.80 0.32 -4.17
N ALA A 30 -14.02 1.21 -3.58
CA ALA A 30 -13.98 2.63 -3.91
C ALA A 30 -12.58 3.20 -3.73
N ASN A 31 -12.35 4.43 -4.18
CA ASN A 31 -11.04 5.06 -4.08
C ASN A 31 -11.09 6.55 -3.74
N PHE A 32 -10.04 7.03 -3.05
CA PHE A 32 -9.81 8.45 -2.84
C PHE A 32 -8.84 8.99 -3.88
N GLY A 33 -9.38 9.67 -4.89
CA GLY A 33 -8.60 10.34 -5.95
C GLY A 33 -7.67 9.39 -6.73
N GLY A 34 -8.00 8.10 -6.77
CA GLY A 34 -7.19 7.03 -7.35
C GLY A 34 -5.84 6.82 -6.67
N LYS A 35 -5.67 7.31 -5.43
CA LYS A 35 -4.43 7.15 -4.62
C LYS A 35 -4.56 6.16 -3.48
N VAL A 36 -5.79 5.95 -3.00
CA VAL A 36 -6.13 5.00 -1.94
C VAL A 36 -7.26 4.14 -2.46
N LEU A 37 -7.11 2.82 -2.44
CA LEU A 37 -8.16 1.85 -2.73
C LEU A 37 -8.65 1.28 -1.40
N TYR A 38 -9.96 1.20 -1.22
CA TYR A 38 -10.57 0.72 0.01
C TYR A 38 -11.88 -0.03 -0.26
N VAL A 39 -12.28 -0.88 0.68
CA VAL A 39 -13.60 -1.51 0.71
C VAL A 39 -14.58 -0.59 1.43
N LYS A 40 -15.77 -0.40 0.85
CA LYS A 40 -16.86 0.38 1.45
C LYS A 40 -17.49 -0.42 2.59
N THR A 41 -17.95 0.27 3.61
CA THR A 41 -18.89 -0.25 4.60
C THR A 41 -20.32 -0.11 4.03
N ALA A 42 -21.13 -1.16 4.12
CA ALA A 42 -22.40 -1.26 3.39
C ALA A 42 -23.65 -0.86 4.18
N ASP A 43 -23.56 -0.83 5.52
CA ASP A 43 -24.70 -0.62 6.42
C ASP A 43 -24.72 0.81 6.99
N GLU A 44 -25.69 1.61 6.56
CA GLU A 44 -25.90 2.97 7.05
C GLU A 44 -26.29 3.05 8.54
N GLY A 45 -26.95 2.02 9.09
CA GLY A 45 -27.24 1.93 10.52
C GLY A 45 -25.97 1.72 11.34
N ALA A 46 -25.10 0.83 10.87
CA ALA A 46 -23.79 0.61 11.46
C ALA A 46 -22.88 1.85 11.34
N HIS A 47 -22.99 2.62 10.25
CA HIS A 47 -22.29 3.89 10.10
C HIS A 47 -22.67 4.91 11.18
N GLY A 48 -23.97 5.04 11.49
CA GLY A 48 -24.43 5.95 12.53
C GLY A 48 -23.79 5.65 13.88
N ARG A 49 -23.76 4.37 14.28
CA ARG A 49 -23.15 3.95 15.56
C ARG A 49 -21.62 4.12 15.58
N LEU A 50 -20.95 3.82 14.46
CA LEU A 50 -19.51 4.11 14.33
C LEU A 50 -19.21 5.61 14.39
N GLN A 51 -20.06 6.44 13.79
CA GLN A 51 -19.92 7.90 13.83
C GLN A 51 -20.01 8.39 15.26
N THR A 52 -21.03 7.95 16.02
CA THR A 52 -21.16 8.34 17.42
C THR A 52 -19.94 7.89 18.23
N LEU A 53 -19.41 6.67 18.00
CA LEU A 53 -18.19 6.20 18.66
C LEU A 53 -16.97 7.09 18.32
N SER A 54 -16.83 7.49 17.05
CA SER A 54 -15.79 8.42 16.61
C SER A 54 -15.93 9.78 17.29
N ASP A 55 -17.15 10.28 17.47
CA ASP A 55 -17.44 11.56 18.10
C ASP A 55 -17.09 11.53 19.58
N VAL A 56 -17.44 10.46 20.31
CA VAL A 56 -17.04 10.25 21.71
C VAL A 56 -15.52 10.25 21.86
N CYS A 57 -14.79 9.51 21.01
CA CYS A 57 -13.32 9.53 21.03
C CYS A 57 -12.76 10.93 20.76
N LEU A 58 -13.34 11.66 19.81
CA LEU A 58 -12.91 13.01 19.46
C LEU A 58 -13.11 13.97 20.65
N GLU A 59 -14.24 13.90 21.34
CA GLU A 59 -14.50 14.70 22.53
C GLU A 59 -13.48 14.43 23.64
N GLU A 60 -13.19 13.17 23.93
CA GLU A 60 -12.17 12.80 24.93
C GLU A 60 -10.77 13.30 24.53
N PHE A 61 -10.42 13.27 23.24
CA PHE A 61 -9.15 13.81 22.76
C PHE A 61 -9.09 15.35 22.85
N VAL A 62 -10.21 16.05 22.65
CA VAL A 62 -10.33 17.49 22.88
C VAL A 62 -10.15 17.81 24.37
N LYS A 63 -10.83 17.07 25.26
CA LYS A 63 -10.70 17.22 26.73
C LYS A 63 -9.26 16.98 27.20
N ALA A 64 -8.57 16.02 26.59
CA ALA A 64 -7.17 15.72 26.84
C ALA A 64 -6.18 16.69 26.19
N ASN A 65 -6.67 17.71 25.47
CA ASN A 65 -5.88 18.76 24.82
C ASN A 65 -4.82 18.20 23.83
N LEU A 66 -5.22 17.20 23.04
CA LEU A 66 -4.39 16.61 21.98
C LEU A 66 -4.37 17.49 20.72
N ASP A 67 -3.30 17.37 19.91
CA ASP A 67 -3.23 18.00 18.58
C ASP A 67 -4.15 17.28 17.60
N LEU A 68 -5.24 17.96 17.23
CA LEU A 68 -6.26 17.48 16.29
C LEU A 68 -6.23 18.24 14.95
N SER A 69 -5.15 18.96 14.65
CA SER A 69 -5.02 19.75 13.42
C SER A 69 -5.13 18.94 12.12
N ALA A 70 -4.81 17.64 12.19
CA ALA A 70 -4.91 16.71 11.07
C ALA A 70 -6.26 15.99 10.97
N HIS A 71 -7.20 16.27 11.89
CA HIS A 71 -8.53 15.66 11.90
C HIS A 71 -9.30 15.98 10.61
N LYS A 72 -10.10 15.01 10.15
CA LYS A 72 -10.95 15.12 8.95
C LYS A 72 -12.27 14.44 9.24
N ASP A 73 -13.28 14.76 8.44
CA ASP A 73 -14.58 14.10 8.49
C ASP A 73 -14.42 12.58 8.54
N PHE A 74 -15.13 11.97 9.48
CA PHE A 74 -15.12 10.54 9.64
C PHE A 74 -15.83 9.88 8.44
N LYS A 75 -15.07 9.06 7.73
CA LYS A 75 -15.55 8.29 6.58
C LYS A 75 -15.05 6.86 6.79
N PRO A 76 -15.83 5.95 7.39
CA PRO A 76 -15.36 4.61 7.67
C PRO A 76 -15.01 3.89 6.37
N HIS A 77 -13.82 3.29 6.31
CA HIS A 77 -13.34 2.55 5.15
C HIS A 77 -12.24 1.56 5.52
N LEU A 78 -12.19 0.42 4.83
CA LEU A 78 -11.13 -0.56 4.99
C LEU A 78 -10.09 -0.38 3.87
N THR A 79 -8.97 0.29 4.16
CA THR A 79 -7.92 0.56 3.17
C THR A 79 -7.20 -0.73 2.74
N LEU A 80 -7.18 -1.02 1.44
CA LEU A 80 -6.43 -2.13 0.85
C LEU A 80 -5.06 -1.69 0.33
N ALA A 81 -5.01 -0.54 -0.37
CA ALA A 81 -3.79 -0.07 -0.99
C ALA A 81 -3.67 1.46 -0.96
N LYS A 82 -2.43 1.96 -0.86
CA LYS A 82 -2.14 3.40 -0.81
C LYS A 82 -0.83 3.74 -1.54
N LEU A 83 -0.92 4.55 -2.59
CA LEU A 83 0.24 4.94 -3.41
C LEU A 83 1.25 5.84 -2.68
N SER A 84 0.84 6.52 -1.60
CA SER A 84 1.75 7.36 -0.84
C SER A 84 2.84 6.58 -0.11
N ARG A 85 2.68 5.26 0.06
CA ARG A 85 3.68 4.38 0.69
C ARG A 85 4.79 3.96 -0.28
N VAL A 86 4.65 4.23 -1.57
CA VAL A 86 5.65 3.93 -2.61
C VAL A 86 6.66 5.08 -2.68
N THR A 87 7.95 4.75 -2.70
CA THR A 87 9.01 5.77 -2.74
C THR A 87 8.92 6.60 -4.03
N LYS A 88 9.35 7.88 -3.99
CA LYS A 88 9.26 8.77 -5.17
C LYS A 88 9.97 8.21 -6.41
N ARG A 89 11.03 7.41 -6.22
CA ARG A 89 11.81 6.79 -7.30
C ARG A 89 11.08 5.64 -7.99
N GLU A 90 10.07 5.06 -7.34
CA GLU A 90 9.29 3.91 -7.81
C GLU A 90 7.88 4.31 -8.30
N ARG A 91 7.55 5.62 -8.33
CA ARG A 91 6.25 6.13 -8.80
C ARG A 91 6.10 6.07 -10.32
N VAL A 92 6.25 4.88 -10.88
CA VAL A 92 5.84 4.57 -12.26
C VAL A 92 4.31 4.62 -12.34
N VAL A 93 3.64 4.11 -11.29
CA VAL A 93 2.18 4.11 -11.17
C VAL A 93 1.72 5.42 -10.53
N LYS A 94 0.98 6.22 -11.29
CA LYS A 94 0.40 7.48 -10.81
C LYS A 94 -0.99 7.31 -10.19
N ARG A 95 -1.75 6.28 -10.58
CA ARG A 95 -3.14 6.07 -10.17
C ARG A 95 -3.42 4.57 -10.09
N ILE A 96 -4.29 4.19 -9.16
CA ILE A 96 -4.86 2.84 -9.11
C ILE A 96 -6.01 2.82 -10.12
N GLU A 97 -5.80 2.15 -11.26
CA GLU A 97 -6.76 2.11 -12.36
C GLU A 97 -7.91 1.14 -12.05
N ALA A 98 -9.12 1.49 -12.50
CA ALA A 98 -10.35 0.75 -12.16
C ALA A 98 -10.34 -0.66 -12.74
N GLU A 99 -9.73 -0.83 -13.91
CA GLU A 99 -9.57 -2.09 -14.61
C GLU A 99 -8.89 -3.15 -13.72
N TRP A 100 -7.97 -2.74 -12.84
CA TRP A 100 -7.19 -3.65 -11.99
C TRP A 100 -8.01 -4.34 -10.90
N TYR A 101 -9.17 -3.78 -10.55
CA TYR A 101 -10.05 -4.32 -9.50
C TYR A 101 -11.50 -4.46 -9.97
N SER A 102 -11.73 -4.33 -11.28
CA SER A 102 -13.07 -4.36 -11.88
C SER A 102 -13.85 -5.65 -11.56
N GLU A 103 -13.16 -6.79 -11.54
CA GLU A 103 -13.72 -8.10 -11.17
C GLU A 103 -14.25 -8.13 -9.73
N PHE A 104 -13.67 -7.33 -8.83
CA PHE A 104 -14.02 -7.30 -7.41
C PHE A 104 -14.82 -6.05 -7.02
N ALA A 105 -15.24 -5.24 -8.00
CA ALA A 105 -15.79 -3.91 -7.75
C ALA A 105 -17.03 -3.92 -6.84
N GLU A 106 -17.85 -4.97 -6.93
CA GLU A 106 -19.08 -5.15 -6.12
C GLU A 106 -19.01 -6.40 -5.21
N GLU A 107 -17.82 -6.98 -5.05
CA GLU A 107 -17.60 -8.20 -4.25
C GLU A 107 -17.95 -7.98 -2.78
N SER A 108 -18.45 -9.03 -2.13
CA SER A 108 -18.64 -9.04 -0.68
C SER A 108 -17.37 -9.53 0.01
N PHE A 109 -16.81 -8.70 0.87
CA PHE A 109 -15.58 -9.00 1.62
C PHE A 109 -15.87 -9.57 3.01
N GLY A 110 -17.16 -9.77 3.33
CA GLY A 110 -17.61 -10.33 4.60
C GLY A 110 -18.00 -9.28 5.64
N SER A 111 -18.13 -9.74 6.88
CA SER A 111 -18.58 -8.92 8.01
C SER A 111 -17.61 -9.00 9.19
N GLN A 112 -17.41 -7.90 9.90
CA GLN A 112 -16.58 -7.83 11.10
C GLN A 112 -17.37 -7.31 12.29
N ARG A 113 -17.41 -8.09 13.37
CA ARG A 113 -17.89 -7.62 14.66
C ARG A 113 -16.88 -6.64 15.26
N VAL A 114 -17.36 -5.51 15.77
CA VAL A 114 -16.55 -4.52 16.49
C VAL A 114 -16.50 -4.92 17.96
N ASN A 115 -15.33 -5.38 18.40
CA ASN A 115 -15.13 -5.88 19.77
C ASN A 115 -14.51 -4.83 20.71
N GLY A 116 -14.04 -3.71 20.17
CA GLY A 116 -13.34 -2.69 20.95
C GLY A 116 -12.65 -1.65 20.07
N VAL A 117 -11.96 -0.73 20.74
CA VAL A 117 -11.18 0.36 20.14
C VAL A 117 -9.74 0.29 20.62
N GLN A 118 -8.80 0.58 19.71
CA GLN A 118 -7.38 0.60 20.00
C GLN A 118 -6.75 1.96 19.67
N LEU A 119 -5.88 2.44 20.55
CA LEU A 119 -5.02 3.59 20.33
C LEU A 119 -3.68 3.14 19.73
N LEU A 120 -3.55 3.28 18.41
CA LEU A 120 -2.41 2.76 17.66
C LEU A 120 -1.40 3.85 17.31
N SER A 121 -0.10 3.53 17.37
CA SER A 121 0.95 4.43 16.92
C SER A 121 1.30 4.20 15.45
N MET A 122 1.29 5.27 14.65
CA MET A 122 1.72 5.23 13.24
C MET A 122 3.25 5.23 13.07
N ASN A 123 4.00 5.71 14.07
CA ASN A 123 5.43 5.99 13.96
C ASN A 123 6.32 4.97 14.68
N LYS A 124 5.78 4.27 15.69
CA LYS A 124 6.50 3.18 16.34
C LYS A 124 6.63 1.98 15.39
N PRO A 125 7.68 1.14 15.56
CA PRO A 125 7.83 -0.08 14.80
C PRO A 125 6.58 -0.96 14.91
N LYS A 126 6.22 -1.60 13.81
CA LYS A 126 5.19 -2.63 13.77
C LYS A 126 5.68 -3.88 14.50
N ASP A 127 4.74 -4.71 14.93
CA ASP A 127 5.07 -6.02 15.50
C ASP A 127 5.56 -7.01 14.41
N GLU A 128 5.92 -8.22 14.83
CA GLU A 128 6.39 -9.29 13.94
C GLU A 128 5.34 -9.73 12.91
N ARG A 129 4.06 -9.46 13.16
CA ARG A 129 2.93 -9.75 12.28
C ARG A 129 2.61 -8.58 11.34
N GLY A 130 3.31 -7.46 11.47
CA GLY A 130 3.10 -6.24 10.70
C GLY A 130 1.92 -5.38 11.19
N TYR A 131 1.39 -5.64 12.38
CA TYR A 131 0.36 -4.83 13.03
C TYR A 131 0.95 -3.56 13.64
N TYR A 132 0.12 -2.53 13.81
CA TYR A 132 0.57 -1.28 14.43
C TYR A 132 0.85 -1.48 15.92
N TYR A 133 1.80 -0.70 16.45
CA TYR A 133 2.05 -0.69 17.88
C TYR A 133 0.79 -0.22 18.63
N ASN A 134 0.25 -1.08 19.50
CA ASN A 134 -0.91 -0.79 20.33
C ASN A 134 -0.49 -0.13 21.65
N SER A 135 -0.95 1.10 21.88
CA SER A 135 -0.66 1.86 23.11
C SER A 135 -1.70 1.65 24.19
N LEU A 136 -2.95 1.40 23.79
CA LEU A 136 -4.09 1.21 24.68
C LEU A 136 -5.22 0.50 23.94
N GLN A 137 -5.94 -0.38 24.62
CA GLN A 137 -7.12 -1.05 24.10
C GLN A 137 -8.26 -0.94 25.10
N LEU A 138 -9.45 -0.69 24.59
CA LEU A 138 -10.71 -0.76 25.31
C LEU A 138 -11.59 -1.77 24.59
N ASP A 139 -11.95 -2.84 25.29
CA ASP A 139 -12.82 -3.88 24.78
C ASP A 139 -14.25 -3.61 25.24
N PHE A 140 -15.21 -3.90 24.35
CA PHE A 140 -16.64 -3.70 24.60
C PHE A 140 -17.31 -4.91 25.26
N GLU A 141 -16.61 -6.02 25.44
CA GLU A 141 -17.11 -7.16 26.22
C GLU A 141 -16.15 -7.48 27.36
N PRO A 142 -16.64 -7.94 28.54
CA PRO A 142 -15.78 -8.43 29.59
C PRO A 142 -15.04 -9.66 29.09
N THR A 143 -13.72 -9.57 28.98
CA THR A 143 -12.86 -10.73 28.76
C THR A 143 -13.00 -11.67 29.97
N GLU A 144 -13.90 -12.65 29.90
CA GLU A 144 -13.57 -13.97 30.43
C GLU A 144 -12.19 -14.28 29.87
N LYS A 145 -11.19 -14.49 30.73
CA LYS A 145 -9.78 -14.60 30.35
C LYS A 145 -9.57 -15.73 29.33
N THR A 146 -9.80 -15.48 28.07
CA THR A 146 -9.05 -16.10 26.99
C THR A 146 -7.78 -15.29 26.87
N GLY A 147 -6.65 -15.96 27.09
CA GLY A 147 -5.32 -15.39 27.02
C GLY A 147 -5.01 -14.69 25.69
N PRO A 148 -3.79 -14.13 25.58
CA PRO A 148 -3.49 -13.07 24.64
C PRO A 148 -3.73 -13.58 23.22
N HIS A 149 -4.54 -12.86 22.44
CA HIS A 149 -4.39 -12.95 21.00
C HIS A 149 -4.69 -14.36 20.41
N ASP A 150 -5.63 -15.10 20.99
CA ASP A 150 -5.97 -16.49 20.63
C ASP A 150 -7.44 -16.70 20.18
N ALA A 151 -8.12 -15.64 19.71
CA ALA A 151 -9.22 -15.90 18.78
C ALA A 151 -8.59 -16.40 17.48
N ASP A 152 -9.00 -17.58 17.01
CA ASP A 152 -8.61 -18.12 15.70
C ASP A 152 -9.03 -17.14 14.60
N HIS A 153 -8.15 -16.18 14.33
CA HIS A 153 -8.24 -15.26 13.21
C HIS A 153 -7.52 -15.85 11.99
N THR A 154 -7.26 -17.16 11.92
CA THR A 154 -6.56 -17.77 10.77
C THR A 154 -7.35 -17.63 9.47
N GLU A 155 -8.60 -17.17 9.54
CA GLU A 155 -9.41 -16.75 8.38
C GLU A 155 -9.22 -15.26 8.03
N CYS A 156 -8.89 -14.40 9.00
CA CYS A 156 -8.74 -12.94 8.86
C CYS A 156 -7.28 -12.45 8.76
N CYS A 157 -6.34 -13.18 9.37
CA CYS A 157 -4.91 -12.92 9.45
C CYS A 157 -4.11 -14.05 8.80
N ARG A 158 -4.61 -14.65 7.71
CA ARG A 158 -3.69 -15.39 6.83
C ARG A 158 -2.60 -14.42 6.40
N PRO A 159 -1.32 -14.84 6.37
CA PRO A 159 -0.38 -14.15 5.50
C PRO A 159 -1.08 -13.98 4.17
N PHE A 160 -1.01 -12.78 3.58
CA PHE A 160 -1.48 -12.58 2.22
C PHE A 160 -0.65 -13.49 1.31
N VAL A 161 -1.05 -14.75 1.22
CA VAL A 161 -0.68 -15.64 0.14
C VAL A 161 -1.54 -15.11 -0.99
N VAL A 162 -1.02 -14.08 -1.69
CA VAL A 162 -1.32 -13.93 -3.11
C VAL A 162 -1.34 -15.34 -3.65
N ALA A 163 -2.34 -15.71 -4.46
CA ALA A 163 -2.22 -16.92 -5.27
C ALA A 163 -0.85 -16.88 -5.98
N SER A 164 0.15 -17.51 -5.36
CA SER A 164 1.56 -17.11 -5.52
C SER A 164 2.04 -17.51 -6.90
N GLN A 165 1.30 -18.38 -7.56
CA GLN A 165 1.64 -18.96 -8.84
C GLN A 165 1.52 -17.96 -10.00
N THR A 166 0.54 -17.05 -10.01
CA THR A 166 0.34 -16.13 -11.14
C THR A 166 1.21 -14.87 -11.03
N VAL A 167 1.33 -14.30 -9.83
CA VAL A 167 2.14 -13.09 -9.60
C VAL A 167 3.64 -13.40 -9.56
N SER A 168 4.05 -14.54 -8.98
CA SER A 168 5.45 -14.99 -9.02
C SER A 168 5.90 -15.29 -10.46
N SER A 169 5.07 -15.99 -11.25
CA SER A 169 5.43 -16.28 -12.64
C SER A 169 5.53 -15.02 -13.51
N SER A 170 4.69 -14.00 -13.27
CA SER A 170 4.79 -12.71 -13.96
C SER A 170 6.03 -11.91 -13.56
N LEU A 171 6.42 -11.92 -12.28
CA LEU A 171 7.65 -11.28 -11.80
C LEU A 171 8.91 -12.00 -12.29
N GLN A 172 8.90 -13.33 -12.32
CA GLN A 172 9.98 -14.14 -12.88
C GLN A 172 10.17 -13.90 -14.38
N LYS A 173 9.06 -13.83 -15.15
CA LYS A 173 9.09 -13.45 -16.57
C LYS A 173 9.70 -12.06 -16.78
N LYS A 174 9.30 -11.08 -15.95
CA LYS A 174 9.86 -9.71 -16.02
C LYS A 174 11.36 -9.69 -15.71
N HIS A 175 11.83 -10.43 -14.71
CA HIS A 175 13.24 -10.50 -14.35
C HIS A 175 14.08 -11.14 -15.47
N LYS A 176 13.58 -12.23 -16.06
CA LYS A 176 14.23 -12.90 -17.21
C LYS A 176 14.36 -11.96 -18.42
N LEU A 177 13.29 -11.25 -18.78
CA LEU A 177 13.31 -10.30 -19.89
C LEU A 177 14.30 -9.15 -19.66
N LEU A 178 14.41 -8.64 -18.43
CA LEU A 178 15.39 -7.60 -18.09
C LEU A 178 16.83 -8.09 -18.21
N GLN A 179 17.09 -9.34 -17.82
CA GLN A 179 18.41 -9.96 -17.92
C GLN A 179 18.82 -10.22 -19.38
N GLU A 180 17.89 -10.71 -20.21
CA GLU A 180 18.09 -10.90 -21.64
C GLU A 180 18.35 -9.58 -22.36
N LEU A 181 17.62 -8.51 -21.99
CA LEU A 181 17.83 -7.16 -22.53
C LEU A 181 19.22 -6.61 -22.19
N GLU A 182 19.68 -6.76 -20.94
CA GLU A 182 21.00 -6.29 -20.53
C GLU A 182 22.12 -7.09 -21.22
N SER A 183 21.97 -8.41 -21.37
CA SER A 183 22.90 -9.25 -22.12
C SER A 183 22.98 -8.83 -23.60
N ALA A 184 21.83 -8.60 -24.24
CA ALA A 184 21.79 -8.13 -25.63
C ALA A 184 22.47 -6.76 -25.79
N LYS A 185 22.25 -5.85 -24.83
CA LYS A 185 22.89 -4.53 -24.82
C LYS A 185 24.41 -4.62 -24.67
N GLN A 186 24.90 -5.51 -23.79
CA GLN A 186 26.34 -5.74 -23.64
C GLN A 186 26.97 -6.35 -24.89
N GLU A 187 26.28 -7.28 -25.54
CA GLU A 187 26.77 -7.90 -26.78
C GLU A 187 26.82 -6.88 -27.93
N VAL A 188 25.81 -6.03 -28.07
CA VAL A 188 25.83 -4.93 -29.05
C VAL A 188 27.00 -4.00 -28.75
N LYS A 189 27.21 -3.62 -27.48
CA LYS A 189 28.33 -2.76 -27.08
C LYS A 189 29.68 -3.39 -27.44
N ARG A 190 29.85 -4.68 -27.18
CA ARG A 190 31.09 -5.43 -27.49
C ARG A 190 31.35 -5.47 -29.00
N LYS A 191 30.32 -5.78 -29.81
CA LYS A 191 30.43 -5.81 -31.27
C LYS A 191 30.75 -4.44 -31.86
N VAL A 192 30.13 -3.38 -31.35
CA VAL A 192 30.44 -2.01 -31.77
C VAL A 192 31.89 -1.68 -31.44
N SER A 193 32.36 -1.99 -30.22
CA SER A 193 33.75 -1.78 -29.83
C SER A 193 34.73 -2.56 -30.72
N SER A 194 34.47 -3.83 -31.02
CA SER A 194 35.35 -4.62 -31.89
C SER A 194 35.37 -4.09 -33.32
N VAL A 195 34.21 -3.69 -33.87
CA VAL A 195 34.13 -3.11 -35.22
C VAL A 195 34.88 -1.78 -35.28
N THR A 196 34.80 -0.94 -34.24
CA THR A 196 35.56 0.30 -34.17
C THR A 196 37.07 0.05 -34.08
N GLU A 197 37.50 -0.94 -33.29
CA GLU A 197 38.91 -1.31 -33.18
C GLU A 197 39.46 -1.89 -34.49
N ASP A 198 38.69 -2.74 -35.18
CA ASP A 198 39.07 -3.29 -36.48
C ASP A 198 39.15 -2.20 -37.56
N ALA A 199 38.22 -1.23 -37.54
CA ALA A 199 38.28 -0.08 -38.44
C ALA A 199 39.53 0.78 -38.18
N LEU A 200 39.84 1.07 -36.91
CA LEU A 200 41.06 1.78 -36.50
C LEU A 200 42.34 1.05 -36.94
N LYS A 201 42.40 -0.29 -36.78
CA LYS A 201 43.55 -1.10 -37.22
C LYS A 201 43.71 -1.12 -38.74
N ARG A 202 42.61 -1.18 -39.50
CA ARG A 202 42.69 -1.11 -40.98
C ARG A 202 43.21 0.24 -41.45
N MET A 203 42.76 1.34 -40.83
CA MET A 203 43.25 2.69 -41.15
C MET A 203 44.73 2.87 -40.79
N ALA A 204 45.20 2.26 -39.70
CA ALA A 204 46.62 2.29 -39.32
C ALA A 204 47.48 1.36 -40.19
N GLY A 205 46.95 0.24 -40.67
CA GLY A 205 47.65 -0.71 -41.55
C GLY A 205 47.83 -0.21 -42.99
N SER A 206 46.97 0.70 -43.45
CA SER A 206 47.08 1.33 -44.78
C SER A 206 48.06 2.51 -44.83
N ALA A 207 48.69 2.91 -43.72
CA ALA A 207 49.59 4.06 -43.66
C ALA A 207 51.09 3.73 -43.84
N SER A 208 51.43 2.47 -44.18
CA SER A 208 52.82 1.99 -44.18
C SER A 208 53.26 1.29 -45.46
N VAL A 209 52.95 1.80 -46.66
CA VAL A 209 53.71 1.46 -47.89
C VAL A 209 53.61 2.63 -48.89
N GLU A 210 54.59 3.53 -48.88
CA GLU A 210 55.21 4.12 -50.09
C GLU A 210 56.31 5.10 -49.69
N THR A 211 57.52 4.58 -49.52
CA THR A 211 58.74 5.36 -49.79
C THR A 211 59.52 4.55 -50.82
N THR A 212 59.09 4.68 -52.08
CA THR A 212 59.91 4.27 -53.22
C THR A 212 61.07 5.25 -53.33
N SER A 213 62.26 4.69 -53.16
CA SER A 213 63.55 5.22 -53.56
C SER A 213 63.54 5.63 -55.04
N GLU A 214 64.03 6.83 -55.34
CA GLU A 214 64.65 7.13 -56.63
C GLU A 214 66.00 7.81 -56.38
N ASP A 215 67.00 7.20 -57.02
CA ASP A 215 68.42 7.53 -57.07
C ASP A 215 68.72 8.82 -57.85
N GLY A 216 69.82 9.47 -57.48
CA GLY A 216 70.96 9.59 -58.41
C GLY A 216 71.13 10.87 -59.22
N GLN A 217 72.35 11.42 -59.10
CA GLN A 217 73.11 12.25 -60.06
C GLN A 217 72.63 13.69 -60.23
N GLU A 218 73.45 14.74 -60.19
CA GLU A 218 74.92 14.95 -60.19
C GLU A 218 75.18 16.34 -59.57
#